data_AF-A0A5J4PAZ3-F1
#
_entry.id   AF-A0A5J4PAZ3-F1
#
_cell.length_a   1.000
_cell.length_b   1.000
_cell.length_c   1.000
_cell.angle_alpha   90.00
_cell.angle_beta   90.00
_cell.angle_gamma   90.00
#
_symmetry.space_group_name_H-M   'P 1'
#
loop_
_entity.id
_entity.type
_entity.pdbx_description
1 polymer ?
#
loop_
_entity_poly.entity_id
_entity_poly.type
_entity_poly.pdbx_seq_one_letter_code
_entity_poly.pdbx_strand_id
1 'polypeptide(L)' 'MFSGIVEEYAEVASLVKDRENLHLTMKCSFVSELKIDQSISHNGVCLT' A
#
# COMPACT_ATOMS: atom_id res chain seq x y z
N MET A 1 -4.65 11.78 7.13
CA MET A 1 -3.49 12.68 6.96
C MET A 1 -2.27 11.94 7.48
N PHE A 2 -1.16 11.90 6.73
CA PHE A 2 0.04 11.16 7.10
C PHE A 2 1.09 12.09 7.71
N SER A 3 1.89 11.60 8.67
CA SER A 3 2.97 12.38 9.31
C SER A 3 4.23 12.52 8.46
N GLY A 4 4.41 11.65 7.47
CA GLY A 4 5.64 11.53 6.68
C GLY A 4 6.70 10.64 7.32
N ILE A 5 6.45 10.06 8.49
CA ILE A 5 7.30 9.02 9.08
C ILE A 5 6.90 7.67 8.47
N VAL A 6 7.85 6.99 7.85
CA VAL A 6 7.63 5.67 7.25
C VAL A 6 7.74 4.60 8.34
N GLU A 7 6.71 3.78 8.46
CA GLU A 7 6.65 2.72 9.48
C GLU A 7 7.53 1.53 9.11
N GLU A 8 7.42 1.03 7.88
CA GLU A 8 8.33 0.02 7.33
C GLU A 8 8.37 0.06 5.81
N TYR A 9 9.26 -0.74 5.23
CA TYR A 9 9.25 -1.06 3.80
C TYR A 9 8.41 -2.31 3.55
N ALA A 10 7.39 -2.19 2.71
CA ALA A 10 6.59 -3.32 2.25
C ALA A 10 7.20 -3.98 1.01
N GLU A 11 7.16 -5.32 0.94
CA GLU A 11 7.61 -6.08 -0.23
C GLU A 11 6.51 -6.12 -1.30
N VAL A 12 6.86 -5.80 -2.56
CA VAL A 12 5.94 -5.97 -3.69
C VAL A 12 5.97 -7.44 -4.12
N ALA A 13 4.87 -8.15 -3.87
CA ALA A 13 4.74 -9.57 -4.16
C ALA A 13 4.19 -9.86 -5.57
N SER A 14 3.39 -8.94 -6.13
CA SER A 14 2.81 -9.10 -7.47
C SER A 14 2.38 -7.75 -8.07
N LEU A 15 2.34 -7.71 -9.40
CA LEU A 15 1.95 -6.58 -10.22
C LEU A 15 1.04 -7.07 -11.35
N VAL A 16 -0.17 -6.52 -11.44
CA VAL A 16 -1.11 -6.82 -12.54
C VAL A 16 -1.56 -5.53 -13.19
N LYS A 17 -1.23 -5.34 -14.46
CA LYS A 17 -1.71 -4.19 -15.23
C LYS A 17 -3.10 -4.47 -15.78
N ASP A 18 -4.05 -3.58 -15.50
CA ASP A 18 -5.40 -3.60 -16.07
C ASP A 18 -5.67 -2.26 -16.75
N ARG A 19 -5.56 -2.25 -18.09
CA ARG A 19 -5.65 -1.04 -18.92
C ARG A 19 -4.63 0.02 -18.46
N GLU A 20 -5.12 1.14 -17.94
CA GLU A 20 -4.34 2.26 -17.42
C GLU A 20 -4.03 2.11 -15.92
N ASN A 21 -4.63 1.13 -15.24
CA ASN A 21 -4.43 0.85 -13.82
C ASN A 21 -3.35 -0.20 -13.58
N LEU A 22 -2.81 -0.16 -12.36
CA LEU A 22 -1.86 -1.15 -11.86
C LEU A 22 -2.32 -1.64 -10.49
N HIS A 23 -2.69 -2.92 -10.41
CA HIS A 23 -2.97 -3.60 -9.16
C HIS A 23 -1.65 -4.05 -8.52
N LEU A 24 -1.37 -3.54 -7.33
CA LEU A 24 -0.18 -3.81 -6.53
C LEU A 24 -0.57 -4.76 -5.40
N THR A 25 0.10 -5.92 -5.29
CA THR A 25 -0.01 -6.77 -4.10
C THR A 25 1.24 -6.61 -3.26
N MET A 26 1.07 -6.26 -1.99
CA MET A 26 2.19 -5.97 -1.09
C MET A 26 2.08 -6.79 0.19
N LYS A 27 3.23 -7.05 0.82
CA LYS A 27 3.32 -7.68 2.14
C LYS A 27 3.91 -6.68 3.13
N CYS A 28 3.29 -6.62 4.31
CA CYS A 28 3.71 -5.82 5.44
C CYS A 28 3.43 -6.59 6.73
N SER A 29 4.15 -6.27 7.81
CA SER A 29 4.02 -6.93 9.12
C SER A 29 2.70 -6.60 9.81
N PHE A 30 2.14 -5.42 9.56
CA PHE A 30 0.91 -4.91 10.18
C PHE A 30 -0.35 -5.14 9.34
N VAL A 31 -0.31 -6.00 8.31
CA VAL A 31 -1.46 -6.22 7.40
C VAL A 31 -2.75 -6.61 8.12
N SER A 32 -2.65 -7.31 9.25
CA SER A 32 -3.79 -7.73 10.08
C SER A 32 -4.50 -6.60 10.80
N GLU A 33 -3.86 -5.44 10.94
CA GLU A 33 -4.42 -4.25 11.58
C GLU A 33 -5.18 -3.36 10.58
N LEU A 34 -4.97 -3.60 9.29
CA LEU A 34 -5.60 -2.86 8.21
C LEU A 34 -7.06 -3.28 8.02
N LYS A 35 -7.89 -2.29 7.71
CA LYS A 35 -9.29 -2.49 7.31
C LYS A 35 -9.47 -2.23 5.83
N ILE A 36 -10.51 -2.83 5.25
CA ILE A 36 -10.97 -2.48 3.91
C ILE A 36 -11.33 -0.98 3.90
N ASP A 37 -11.04 -0.31 2.79
CA ASP A 37 -11.23 1.12 2.57
C ASP A 37 -10.36 2.04 3.45
N GLN A 38 -9.32 1.49 4.08
CA GLN A 38 -8.34 2.28 4.83
C GLN A 38 -7.23 2.79 3.91
N SER A 39 -6.97 4.10 3.95
CA SER A 39 -5.88 4.67 3.17
C SER A 39 -4.49 4.39 3.76
N ILE A 40 -3.54 4.05 2.89
CA ILE A 40 -2.12 3.83 3.17
C ILE A 40 -1.29 4.76 2.29
N SER A 41 -0.19 5.29 2.81
CA SER A 41 0.78 6.04 2.01
C SER A 41 1.90 5.11 1.56
N HIS A 42 2.00 4.87 0.25
CA HIS A 42 3.11 4.13 -0.34
C HIS A 42 3.99 5.08 -1.15
N ASN A 43 5.25 5.24 -0.74
CA ASN A 43 6.20 6.19 -1.34
C ASN A 43 5.62 7.62 -1.49
N GLY A 44 4.85 8.06 -0.49
CA GLY A 44 4.22 9.39 -0.47
C GLY A 44 2.90 9.51 -1.23
N VAL A 45 2.44 8.45 -1.91
CA VAL A 45 1.13 8.42 -2.58
C VAL A 45 0.10 7.78 -1.66
N CYS A 46 -0.97 8.51 -1.40
CA CYS A 46 -2.13 7.98 -0.69
C CYS A 46 -2.92 7.04 -1.60
N LEU A 47 -3.03 5.77 -1.21
CA LEU A 47 -3.78 4.72 -1.89
C LEU A 47 -4.78 4.13 -0.88
N THR A 48 -5.89 3.58 -1.36
CA THR A 48 -6.91 2.89 -0.55
C THR A 48 -7.09 1.49 -1.08
#